data_AF-A0A7Y7CPN7-F1
#
_entry.id   AF-A0A7Y7CPN7-F1
#
_cell.length_a   1.000
_cell.length_b   1.000
_cell.length_c   1.000
_cell.angle_alpha   90.00
_cell.angle_beta   90.00
_cell.angle_gamma   90.00
#
_symmetry.space_group_name_H-M   'P 1'
#
loop_
_entity.id
_entity.type
_entity.pdbx_description
1 polymer ?
#
loop_
_entity_poly.entity_id
_entity_poly.type
_entity_poly.pdbx_seq_one_letter_code
_entity_poly.pdbx_strand_id
1 'polypeptide(L)'
;MNEKNNRYYIRYIFLIILAVLPYYKFFHDDDYCFGDADLVVIGIYFVVFLIPFLVIFFYNLYKVSIKKESINIVLVIIFISNVSALYIALKYHNENVFKTKVHEVVQDEQDYVLELCLFDDSTFEYRKISDKISCYFIGNYTVKNDSIYLAFFNENTKSLKERFLYQKKDTLKSTIKIKSK
;
A
#
# COMPACT_ATOMS: atom_id res chain seq x y z
N MET A 1 1.57 -25.33 -34.14
CA MET A 1 2.10 -24.72 -32.90
C MET A 1 2.04 -25.78 -31.81
N ASN A 2 3.18 -26.15 -31.22
CA ASN A 2 3.40 -27.44 -30.55
C ASN A 2 2.76 -27.50 -29.15
N GLU A 3 1.98 -28.55 -28.85
CA GLU A 3 1.15 -28.70 -27.63
C GLU A 3 1.96 -28.59 -26.32
N LYS A 4 3.23 -29.01 -26.35
CA LYS A 4 4.19 -28.85 -25.23
C LYS A 4 4.46 -27.38 -24.90
N ASN A 5 4.63 -26.50 -25.89
CA ASN A 5 4.89 -25.08 -25.63
C ASN A 5 3.71 -24.43 -24.93
N ASN A 6 2.48 -24.71 -25.40
CA ASN A 6 1.27 -24.14 -24.80
C ASN A 6 1.14 -24.48 -23.30
N ARG A 7 1.44 -25.72 -22.92
CA ARG A 7 1.40 -26.16 -21.52
C ARG A 7 2.45 -25.49 -20.63
N TYR A 8 3.60 -25.07 -21.16
CA TYR A 8 4.57 -24.28 -20.42
C TYR A 8 4.07 -22.85 -20.19
N TYR A 9 3.57 -22.17 -21.23
CA TYR A 9 3.06 -20.80 -21.12
C TYR A 9 1.91 -20.68 -20.10
N ILE A 10 0.95 -21.60 -20.13
CA ILE A 10 -0.20 -21.59 -19.20
C ILE A 10 0.26 -21.67 -17.73
N ARG A 11 1.29 -22.47 -17.43
CA ARG A 11 1.83 -22.60 -16.07
C ARG A 11 2.44 -21.29 -15.57
N TYR A 12 3.19 -20.59 -16.41
CA TYR A 12 3.80 -19.31 -16.04
C TYR A 12 2.77 -18.20 -15.90
N ILE A 13 1.77 -18.15 -16.78
CA ILE A 13 0.67 -17.18 -16.67
C ILE A 13 -0.08 -17.40 -15.35
N PHE A 14 -0.40 -18.65 -15.01
CA PHE A 14 -1.05 -18.98 -13.74
C PHE A 14 -0.20 -18.57 -12.54
N LEU A 15 1.11 -18.84 -12.55
CA LEU A 15 2.03 -18.41 -11.49
C LEU A 15 2.08 -16.89 -11.36
N ILE A 16 2.09 -16.15 -12.48
CA ILE A 16 2.08 -14.68 -12.47
C ILE A 16 0.78 -14.15 -11.85
N ILE A 17 -0.37 -14.72 -12.20
CA ILE A 17 -1.66 -14.33 -11.60
C ILE A 17 -1.63 -14.54 -10.08
N LEU A 18 -1.18 -15.70 -9.62
CA LEU A 18 -1.05 -15.98 -8.19
C LEU A 18 -0.04 -15.05 -7.51
N ALA A 19 1.06 -14.72 -8.20
CA ALA A 19 2.08 -13.83 -7.69
C ALA A 19 1.56 -12.41 -7.47
N VAL A 20 0.54 -11.96 -8.22
CA VAL A 20 -0.06 -10.62 -8.09
C VAL A 20 -1.10 -10.57 -6.96
N LEU A 21 -1.68 -11.71 -6.54
CA LEU A 21 -2.72 -11.73 -5.50
C LEU A 21 -2.35 -11.03 -4.19
N PRO A 22 -1.14 -11.19 -3.62
CA PRO A 22 -0.77 -10.51 -2.37
C PRO A 22 -0.83 -8.97 -2.45
N TYR A 23 -0.86 -8.41 -3.66
CA TYR A 23 -0.75 -6.96 -3.86
C TYR A 23 -2.08 -6.23 -3.89
N TYR A 24 -3.20 -6.95 -3.92
CA TYR A 24 -4.54 -6.33 -4.08
C TYR A 24 -4.88 -5.30 -2.98
N LYS A 25 -4.23 -5.41 -1.81
CA LYS A 25 -4.42 -4.55 -0.64
C LYS A 25 -3.47 -3.36 -0.56
N PHE A 26 -2.61 -3.14 -1.55
CA PHE A 26 -1.76 -1.94 -1.57
C PHE A 26 -2.31 -0.83 -2.47
N PHE A 27 -3.36 -1.11 -3.25
CA PHE A 27 -3.97 -0.13 -4.16
C PHE A 27 -5.29 0.37 -3.57
N HIS A 28 -5.30 1.63 -3.15
CA HIS A 28 -6.44 2.28 -2.53
C HIS A 28 -6.63 3.67 -3.13
N ASP A 29 -7.79 3.89 -3.74
CA ASP A 29 -8.19 5.19 -4.29
C ASP A 29 -9.02 6.02 -3.29
N ASP A 30 -9.47 5.38 -2.20
CA ASP A 30 -10.36 5.93 -1.18
C ASP A 30 -9.76 5.78 0.23
N ASP A 31 -10.47 6.30 1.23
CA ASP A 31 -10.16 6.08 2.65
C ASP A 31 -9.98 4.59 2.95
N TYR A 32 -8.86 4.22 3.57
CA TYR A 32 -8.55 2.82 3.88
C TYR A 32 -7.91 2.69 5.25
N CYS A 33 -8.03 1.50 5.84
CA CYS A 33 -7.26 1.14 7.01
C CYS A 33 -6.44 -0.11 6.72
N PHE A 34 -5.21 -0.11 7.20
CA PHE A 34 -4.27 -1.19 7.05
C PHE A 34 -3.78 -1.62 8.45
N GLY A 35 -3.86 -2.91 8.75
CA GLY A 35 -3.38 -3.44 10.03
C GLY A 35 -2.99 -4.91 9.98
N ASP A 36 -2.85 -5.51 11.16
CA ASP A 36 -2.41 -6.90 11.32
C ASP A 36 -3.27 -7.90 10.54
N ALA A 37 -4.58 -7.67 10.50
CA ALA A 37 -5.50 -8.53 9.75
C ALA A 37 -5.20 -8.53 8.25
N ASP A 38 -4.83 -7.38 7.67
CA ASP A 38 -4.46 -7.28 6.27
C ASP A 38 -3.14 -7.99 5.98
N LEU A 39 -2.16 -7.89 6.90
CA LEU A 39 -0.90 -8.63 6.82
C LEU A 39 -1.12 -10.15 6.80
N VAL A 40 -2.04 -10.66 7.63
CA VAL A 40 -2.40 -12.09 7.63
C VAL A 40 -2.98 -12.49 6.28
N VAL A 41 -3.87 -11.68 5.70
CA VAL A 41 -4.48 -11.98 4.40
C VAL A 41 -3.44 -11.97 3.27
N ILE A 42 -2.53 -10.98 3.26
CA ILE A 42 -1.40 -10.93 2.32
C ILE A 42 -0.52 -12.17 2.47
N GLY A 43 -0.24 -12.59 3.71
CA GLY A 43 0.52 -13.80 4.02
C GLY A 43 -0.14 -15.07 3.47
N ILE A 44 -1.47 -15.20 3.61
CA ILE A 44 -2.23 -16.34 3.05
C ILE A 44 -2.10 -16.37 1.53
N TYR A 45 -2.28 -15.25 0.84
CA TYR A 45 -2.12 -15.20 -0.62
C TYR A 45 -0.69 -15.53 -1.05
N PHE A 46 0.32 -15.10 -0.28
CA PHE A 46 1.70 -15.44 -0.56
C PHE A 46 1.96 -16.95 -0.41
N VAL A 47 1.39 -17.60 0.60
CA VAL A 47 1.47 -19.08 0.74
C VAL A 47 0.79 -19.79 -0.42
N VAL A 48 -0.37 -19.30 -0.87
CA VAL A 48 -1.09 -19.84 -2.04
C VAL A 48 -0.25 -19.75 -3.31
N PHE A 49 0.58 -18.72 -3.47
CA PHE A 49 1.59 -18.62 -4.53
C PHE A 49 2.77 -19.57 -4.31
N LEU A 50 3.27 -19.68 -3.07
CA LEU A 50 4.47 -20.44 -2.73
C LEU A 50 4.33 -21.94 -3.00
N ILE A 51 3.17 -22.54 -2.68
CA ILE A 51 2.91 -23.97 -2.88
C ILE A 51 3.11 -24.40 -4.35
N PRO A 52 2.37 -23.86 -5.34
CA PRO A 52 2.54 -24.25 -6.75
C PRO A 52 3.92 -23.86 -7.29
N PHE A 53 4.50 -22.75 -6.83
CA PHE A 53 5.87 -22.38 -7.16
C PHE A 53 6.86 -23.49 -6.77
N LEU A 54 6.81 -23.97 -5.52
CA LEU A 54 7.69 -25.03 -5.02
C LEU A 54 7.51 -26.34 -5.79
N VAL A 55 6.26 -26.73 -6.08
CA VAL A 55 5.97 -27.92 -6.89
C VAL A 55 6.65 -27.85 -8.26
N ILE A 56 6.54 -26.70 -8.94
CA ILE A 56 7.15 -26.50 -10.26
C ILE A 56 8.68 -26.41 -10.15
N PHE A 57 9.18 -25.76 -9.11
CA PHE A 57 10.60 -25.61 -8.85
C PHE A 57 11.29 -26.95 -8.61
N PHE A 58 10.76 -27.78 -7.70
CA PHE A 58 11.30 -29.13 -7.45
C PHE A 58 11.17 -30.04 -8.67
N TYR A 59 10.07 -29.95 -9.42
CA TYR A 59 9.94 -30.68 -10.68
C TYR A 59 11.01 -30.30 -11.70
N ASN A 60 11.34 -29.01 -11.81
CA ASN A 60 12.42 -28.54 -12.68
C ASN A 60 13.79 -28.99 -12.16
N LEU A 61 14.04 -28.91 -10.85
CA LEU A 61 15.29 -29.41 -10.25
C LEU A 61 15.49 -30.91 -10.49
N TYR A 62 14.42 -31.71 -10.36
CA TYR A 62 14.44 -33.13 -10.65
C TYR A 62 14.85 -33.41 -12.11
N LYS A 63 14.30 -32.64 -13.06
CA LYS A 63 14.70 -32.75 -14.47
C LYS A 63 16.16 -32.36 -14.70
N VAL A 64 16.63 -31.28 -14.08
CA VAL A 64 18.04 -30.86 -14.19
C VAL A 64 18.95 -31.97 -13.65
N SER A 65 18.63 -32.50 -12.47
CA SER A 65 19.44 -33.52 -11.79
C SER A 65 19.52 -34.83 -12.59
N ILE A 66 18.41 -35.33 -13.11
CA ILE A 66 18.36 -36.66 -13.75
C ILE A 66 18.52 -36.59 -15.26
N LYS A 67 17.95 -35.58 -15.92
CA LYS A 67 17.96 -35.45 -17.39
C LYS A 67 19.07 -34.54 -17.91
N LYS A 68 19.89 -33.95 -17.03
CA LYS A 68 20.94 -32.98 -17.37
C LYS A 68 20.42 -31.82 -18.24
N GLU A 69 19.15 -31.45 -18.05
CA GLU A 69 18.56 -30.26 -18.67
C GLU A 69 19.11 -28.99 -18.00
N SER A 70 19.11 -27.87 -18.71
CA SER A 70 19.52 -26.57 -18.14
C SER A 70 18.48 -26.06 -17.14
N ILE A 71 18.95 -25.30 -16.14
CA ILE A 71 18.09 -24.70 -15.12
C ILE A 71 17.13 -23.71 -15.77
N ASN A 72 15.86 -23.79 -15.37
CA ASN A 72 14.84 -22.85 -15.82
C ASN A 72 14.94 -21.52 -15.06
N ILE A 73 15.71 -20.58 -15.62
CA ILE A 73 16.00 -19.29 -14.96
C ILE A 73 14.77 -18.40 -14.82
N VAL A 74 13.77 -18.55 -15.70
CA VAL A 74 12.52 -17.74 -15.69
C VAL A 74 11.77 -17.90 -14.36
N LEU A 75 11.68 -19.13 -13.86
CA LEU A 75 11.00 -19.42 -12.60
C LEU A 75 11.69 -18.72 -11.42
N VAL A 76 13.02 -18.72 -11.40
CA VAL A 76 13.83 -18.05 -10.37
C VAL A 76 13.63 -16.54 -10.45
N ILE A 77 13.62 -15.97 -11.65
CA ILE A 77 13.37 -14.54 -11.87
C ILE A 77 11.99 -14.14 -11.34
N ILE A 78 10.94 -14.92 -11.63
CA ILE A 78 9.57 -14.66 -11.13
C ILE A 78 9.55 -14.64 -9.60
N PHE A 79 10.24 -15.58 -8.95
CA PHE A 79 10.29 -15.63 -7.48
C PHE A 79 11.03 -14.45 -6.88
N ILE A 80 12.24 -14.16 -7.36
CA ILE A 80 13.05 -13.08 -6.83
C ILE A 80 12.33 -11.74 -7.04
N SER A 81 11.78 -11.50 -8.23
CA SER A 81 11.06 -10.26 -8.52
C SER A 81 9.83 -10.12 -7.62
N ASN A 82 9.07 -11.20 -7.42
CA ASN A 82 7.89 -11.18 -6.56
C ASN A 82 8.22 -10.94 -5.08
N VAL A 83 9.23 -11.63 -4.53
CA VAL A 83 9.64 -11.43 -3.14
C VAL A 83 10.18 -10.01 -2.92
N SER A 84 10.97 -9.51 -3.87
CA SER A 84 11.54 -8.16 -3.80
C SER A 84 10.46 -7.09 -3.88
N ALA A 85 9.52 -7.23 -4.83
CA ALA A 85 8.40 -6.30 -4.97
C ALA A 85 7.47 -6.33 -3.75
N LEU A 86 7.22 -7.52 -3.17
CA LEU A 86 6.37 -7.63 -1.98
C LEU A 86 7.05 -7.00 -0.76
N TYR A 87 8.36 -7.19 -0.61
CA TYR A 87 9.14 -6.53 0.43
C TYR A 87 9.09 -5.01 0.29
N ILE A 88 9.26 -4.48 -0.93
CA ILE A 88 9.17 -3.04 -1.20
C ILE A 88 7.75 -2.54 -0.88
N ALA A 89 6.72 -3.23 -1.36
CA ALA A 89 5.33 -2.87 -1.10
C ALA A 89 5.04 -2.84 0.41
N LEU A 90 5.45 -3.86 1.17
CA LEU A 90 5.27 -3.90 2.62
C LEU A 90 6.09 -2.83 3.35
N LYS A 91 7.31 -2.53 2.90
CA LYS A 91 8.15 -1.52 3.55
C LYS A 91 7.60 -0.11 3.35
N TYR A 92 7.08 0.18 2.16
CA TYR A 92 6.65 1.53 1.74
C TYR A 92 5.13 1.67 1.61
N HIS A 93 4.33 0.72 2.10
CA HIS A 93 2.86 0.79 2.02
C HIS A 93 2.27 2.05 2.68
N ASN A 94 2.97 2.59 3.67
CA ASN A 94 2.57 3.78 4.41
C ASN A 94 3.10 5.08 3.77
N GLU A 95 3.82 5.02 2.64
CA GLU A 95 4.42 6.18 2.00
C GLU A 95 3.82 6.44 0.62
N ASN A 96 3.40 7.68 0.38
CA ASN A 96 3.03 8.12 -0.97
C ASN A 96 4.30 8.44 -1.78
N VAL A 97 4.93 7.40 -2.33
CA VAL A 97 6.14 7.52 -3.16
C VAL A 97 5.95 8.31 -4.47
N PHE A 98 4.69 8.54 -4.88
CA PHE A 98 4.35 9.25 -6.11
C PHE A 98 4.01 10.73 -5.91
N LYS A 99 3.94 11.22 -4.66
CA LYS A 99 3.54 12.61 -4.36
C LYS A 99 4.61 13.34 -3.57
N THR A 100 4.83 14.61 -3.89
CA THR A 100 5.77 15.45 -3.15
C THR A 100 5.07 16.05 -1.92
N LYS A 101 5.57 15.76 -0.72
CA LYS A 101 5.07 16.39 0.50
C LYS A 101 5.48 17.87 0.53
N VAL A 102 4.50 18.77 0.68
CA VAL A 102 4.69 20.22 0.83
C VAL A 102 4.70 20.60 2.31
N HIS A 103 3.83 19.98 3.10
CA HIS A 103 3.76 20.21 4.53
C HIS A 103 3.38 18.94 5.28
N GLU A 104 3.94 18.75 6.46
CA GLU A 104 3.69 17.61 7.32
C GLU A 104 3.52 18.09 8.76
N VAL A 105 2.45 17.66 9.40
CA VAL A 105 2.16 17.94 10.80
C VAL A 105 1.94 16.61 11.51
N VAL A 106 2.69 16.36 12.57
CA VAL A 106 2.56 15.17 13.41
C VAL A 106 2.14 15.59 14.81
N GLN A 107 1.16 14.90 15.38
CA GLN A 107 0.67 15.08 16.74
C GLN A 107 0.59 13.71 17.43
N ASP A 108 1.40 13.54 18.46
CA ASP A 108 1.39 12.35 19.31
C ASP A 108 0.28 12.45 20.36
N GLU A 109 -0.60 11.46 20.40
CA GLU A 109 -1.59 11.26 21.45
C GLU A 109 -1.25 10.00 22.25
N GLN A 110 -1.90 9.80 23.40
CA GLN A 110 -1.54 8.73 24.33
C GLN A 110 -1.61 7.32 23.74
N ASP A 111 -2.55 7.07 22.82
CA ASP A 111 -2.82 5.74 22.24
C ASP A 111 -2.64 5.69 20.71
N TYR A 112 -2.31 6.81 20.07
CA TYR A 112 -2.17 6.90 18.61
C TYR A 112 -1.40 8.15 18.18
N VAL A 113 -0.83 8.11 16.98
CA VAL A 113 -0.20 9.25 16.30
C VAL A 113 -1.11 9.76 15.20
N LEU A 114 -1.25 11.07 15.09
CA LEU A 114 -1.99 11.73 14.03
C LEU A 114 -1.01 12.44 13.10
N GLU A 115 -1.06 12.15 11.81
CA GLU A 115 -0.21 12.78 10.79
C GLU A 115 -1.11 13.44 9.74
N LEU A 116 -0.84 14.69 9.40
CA LEU A 116 -1.45 15.40 8.27
C LEU A 116 -0.36 15.76 7.27
N CYS A 117 -0.44 15.17 6.09
CA CYS A 117 0.41 15.47 4.94
C CYS A 117 -0.37 16.27 3.91
N LEU A 118 0.21 17.37 3.43
CA LEU A 118 -0.27 18.14 2.28
C LEU A 118 0.68 17.90 1.10
N PHE A 119 0.12 17.68 -0.08
CA PHE A 119 0.87 17.42 -1.31
C PHE A 119 0.81 18.59 -2.29
N ASP A 120 1.73 18.63 -3.24
CA ASP A 120 1.85 19.67 -4.27
C ASP A 120 0.67 19.72 -5.25
N ASP A 121 -0.02 18.59 -5.44
CA ASP A 121 -1.20 18.44 -6.28
C ASP A 121 -2.52 18.97 -5.64
N SER A 122 -2.44 19.70 -4.53
CA SER A 122 -3.59 20.18 -3.75
C SER A 122 -4.44 19.07 -3.11
N THR A 123 -3.87 17.87 -2.94
CA THR A 123 -4.47 16.79 -2.13
C THR A 123 -3.83 16.70 -0.76
N PHE A 124 -4.51 16.07 0.17
CA PHE A 124 -3.98 15.77 1.50
C PHE A 124 -4.20 14.31 1.86
N GLU A 125 -3.36 13.83 2.77
CA GLU A 125 -3.55 12.56 3.45
C GLU A 125 -3.49 12.80 4.95
N TYR A 126 -4.56 12.41 5.62
CA TYR A 126 -4.66 12.43 7.06
C TYR A 126 -4.59 11.00 7.58
N ARG A 127 -3.66 10.74 8.51
CA ARG A 127 -3.38 9.40 9.03
C ARG A 127 -3.66 9.37 10.52
N LYS A 128 -4.30 8.28 10.94
CA LYS A 128 -4.42 7.90 12.34
C LYS A 128 -3.72 6.57 12.53
N ILE A 129 -2.57 6.60 13.18
CA ILE A 129 -1.67 5.46 13.35
C ILE A 129 -1.77 5.00 14.80
N SER A 130 -2.15 3.75 15.00
CA SER A 130 -2.09 3.07 16.31
C SER A 130 -1.22 1.84 16.18
N ASP A 131 -0.87 1.21 17.30
CA ASP A 131 0.02 0.04 17.32
C ASP A 131 -0.38 -1.10 16.37
N LYS A 132 -1.68 -1.24 16.08
CA LYS A 132 -2.23 -2.37 15.30
C LYS A 132 -2.85 -1.99 13.97
N ILE A 133 -3.20 -0.71 13.80
CA ILE A 133 -3.94 -0.25 12.63
C ILE A 133 -3.60 1.20 12.31
N SER A 134 -3.36 1.44 11.03
CA SER A 134 -3.17 2.76 10.43
C SER A 134 -4.34 3.03 9.50
N CYS A 135 -5.09 4.10 9.76
CA CYS A 135 -6.17 4.54 8.90
C CYS A 135 -5.75 5.81 8.15
N TYR A 136 -6.03 5.82 6.85
CA TYR A 136 -5.69 6.85 5.89
C TYR A 136 -6.98 7.47 5.36
N PHE A 137 -7.03 8.79 5.41
CA PHE A 137 -8.16 9.59 4.97
C PHE A 137 -7.67 10.58 3.93
N ILE A 138 -8.27 10.55 2.75
CA ILE A 138 -7.77 11.27 1.58
C ILE A 138 -8.79 12.35 1.18
N GLY A 139 -8.28 13.46 0.65
CA GLY A 139 -9.13 14.48 0.08
C GLY A 139 -8.36 15.60 -0.57
N ASN A 140 -9.08 16.68 -0.89
CA ASN A 140 -8.51 17.87 -1.49
C ASN A 140 -8.41 18.98 -0.46
N TYR A 141 -7.43 19.88 -0.62
CA TYR A 141 -7.35 21.09 0.19
C TYR A 141 -7.35 22.35 -0.66
N THR A 142 -7.83 23.45 -0.07
CA THR A 142 -7.72 24.78 -0.68
C THR A 142 -7.15 25.77 0.32
N VAL A 143 -6.32 26.69 -0.16
CA VAL A 143 -5.74 27.77 0.65
C VAL A 143 -6.51 29.05 0.37
N LYS A 144 -7.09 29.67 1.40
CA LYS A 144 -7.73 31.00 1.29
C LYS A 144 -7.37 31.84 2.51
N ASN A 145 -6.88 33.06 2.27
CA ASN A 145 -6.62 34.08 3.30
C ASN A 145 -5.90 33.49 4.54
N ASP A 146 -4.76 32.82 4.30
CA ASP A 146 -3.90 32.17 5.30
C ASP A 146 -4.48 30.96 6.04
N SER A 147 -5.61 30.44 5.58
CA SER A 147 -6.25 29.23 6.12
C SER A 147 -6.27 28.10 5.10
N ILE A 148 -6.03 26.89 5.57
CA ILE A 148 -6.16 25.66 4.79
C ILE A 148 -7.53 25.03 5.09
N TYR A 149 -8.28 24.74 4.04
CA TYR A 149 -9.59 24.11 4.12
C TYR A 149 -9.49 22.70 3.55
N LEU A 150 -9.78 21.70 4.38
CA LEU A 150 -9.74 20.28 4.00
C LEU A 150 -11.13 19.82 3.57
N ALA A 151 -11.21 19.22 2.39
CA ALA A 151 -12.39 18.58 1.82
C ALA A 151 -12.13 17.08 1.69
N PHE A 152 -12.56 16.32 2.70
CA PHE A 152 -12.51 14.85 2.71
C PHE A 152 -13.44 14.27 1.65
N PHE A 153 -13.02 13.20 0.97
CA PHE A 153 -13.86 12.52 -0.01
C PHE A 153 -15.06 11.83 0.62
N ASN A 154 -14.90 11.24 1.81
CA ASN A 154 -15.99 10.59 2.53
C ASN A 154 -16.60 11.52 3.58
N GLU A 155 -17.92 11.77 3.51
CA GLU A 155 -18.64 12.62 4.46
C GLU A 155 -18.78 12.03 5.87
N ASN A 156 -18.58 10.72 6.06
CA ASN A 156 -18.68 10.07 7.38
C ASN A 156 -17.50 10.40 8.31
N THR A 157 -16.47 11.09 7.82
CA THR A 157 -15.30 11.55 8.58
C THR A 157 -15.54 12.84 9.40
N LYS A 158 -16.81 13.21 9.63
CA LYS A 158 -17.18 14.46 10.35
C LYS A 158 -16.47 14.65 11.69
N SER A 159 -16.24 13.59 12.46
CA SER A 159 -15.54 13.66 13.75
C SER A 159 -14.04 13.98 13.64
N LEU A 160 -13.43 13.75 12.46
CA LEU A 160 -12.04 14.09 12.17
C LEU A 160 -11.90 15.54 11.69
N LYS A 161 -12.92 16.06 11.00
CA LYS A 161 -13.01 17.48 10.58
C LYS A 161 -12.91 18.46 11.77
N GLU A 162 -13.29 18.02 12.96
CA GLU A 162 -13.29 18.83 14.17
C GLU A 162 -11.92 18.85 14.89
N ARG A 163 -11.01 17.91 14.59
CA ARG A 163 -9.73 17.74 15.33
C ARG A 163 -8.54 18.44 14.70
N PHE A 164 -8.48 18.54 13.36
CA PHE A 164 -7.40 19.23 12.64
C PHE A 164 -7.87 20.56 12.14
N LEU A 165 -7.38 21.54 12.84
CA LEU A 165 -7.72 22.91 12.66
C LEU A 165 -6.28 23.48 12.48
N TYR A 166 -5.99 24.09 11.31
CA TYR A 166 -4.68 24.70 11.02
C TYR A 166 -4.83 26.20 10.70
N GLN A 167 -4.17 27.06 11.49
CA GLN A 167 -3.92 28.47 11.14
C GLN A 167 -2.42 28.67 10.95
N LYS A 168 -2.00 29.17 9.79
CA LYS A 168 -0.62 29.57 9.55
C LYS A 168 -0.33 30.85 10.33
N LYS A 169 0.33 30.74 11.48
CA LYS A 169 0.89 31.90 12.18
C LYS A 169 2.12 31.52 13.00
N ASP A 170 3.24 31.25 12.32
CA ASP A 170 4.65 31.27 12.76
C ASP A 170 5.06 30.74 14.15
N THR A 171 4.20 30.08 14.90
CA THR A 171 4.51 29.38 16.15
C THR A 171 3.24 28.66 16.59
N LEU A 172 3.36 27.39 16.99
CA LEU A 172 2.27 26.56 17.49
C LEU A 172 1.33 27.34 18.42
N LYS A 173 0.08 27.53 17.97
CA LYS A 173 -1.11 27.71 18.80
C LYS A 173 -2.33 27.31 17.99
N SER A 174 -2.83 26.11 18.25
CA SER A 174 -4.07 25.60 17.68
C SER A 174 -5.24 26.47 18.14
N THR A 175 -5.84 27.25 17.23
CA THR A 175 -7.20 27.79 17.40
C THR A 175 -7.82 28.02 16.04
N ILE A 176 -8.96 27.39 15.77
CA ILE A 176 -9.56 27.48 14.44
C ILE A 176 -11.07 27.47 14.55
N LYS A 177 -11.67 28.24 13.64
CA LYS A 177 -13.10 28.45 13.52
C LYS A 177 -13.58 27.77 12.24
N ILE A 178 -14.58 26.91 12.37
CA ILE A 178 -15.35 26.40 11.24
C ILE A 178 -16.67 27.16 11.19
N LYS A 179 -17.05 27.66 10.01
CA LYS A 179 -18.39 28.17 9.75
C LYS A 179 -19.18 27.07 9.03
N SER A 180 -20.16 26.51 9.73
CA SER A 180 -21.21 25.68 9.12
C SER A 180 -22.00 26.54 8.14
N LYS A 181 -22.26 26.03 6.95
CA LYS A 181 -23.34 26.55 6.10
C LYS A 181 -24.57 25.67 6.31
#